data_AF-A0A7T5RG72-F1
#
_entry.id   AF-A0A7T5RG72-F1
#
_cell.length_a   1.000
_cell.length_b   1.000
_cell.length_c   1.000
_cell.angle_alpha   90.00
_cell.angle_beta   90.00
_cell.angle_gamma   90.00
#
_symmetry.space_group_name_H-M   'P 1'
#
loop_
_entity.id
_entity.type
_entity.pdbx_description
1 polymer ?
#
loop_
_entity_poly.entity_id
_entity_poly.type
_entity_poly.pdbx_seq_one_letter_code
_entity_poly.pdbx_strand_id
1 'polypeptide(L)'
;MWPRLLPVLLILISLTYSVANFASLRRELAYKLGISGDPTTACCKVDDILKSDGSFNESANLAIFNSQQVDYPKTSLAYGSDFSDDLSQILGTTNSSGEEKWIEVSLSEQHLWAREGNKVVIDFPISSGKWAPTPKGTFNIWYKTRYQSMIGGNKDLGTYYNLPNVPNNMFFYQGYAIHGAYWHNNFGQPMSHGCVNSPLSSVAALFEWAGPNVPPNQNTVRATAENPGTRVWVH
;
A
#
# COMPACT_ATOMS: atom_id res chain seq x y z
N MET A 1 -43.84 10.48 -31.76
CA MET A 1 -42.96 9.80 -30.79
C MET A 1 -41.63 10.53 -30.53
N TRP A 2 -41.18 11.46 -31.39
CA TRP A 2 -39.95 12.23 -31.23
C TRP A 2 -39.88 13.26 -30.07
N PRO A 3 -40.93 14.01 -29.71
CA PRO A 3 -40.82 15.07 -28.68
C PRO A 3 -40.66 14.54 -27.25
N ARG A 4 -40.92 13.24 -27.02
CA ARG A 4 -40.72 12.58 -25.71
C ARG A 4 -39.29 12.09 -25.48
N LEU A 5 -38.47 12.00 -26.53
CA LEU A 5 -37.08 11.55 -26.46
C LEU A 5 -36.08 12.71 -26.37
N LEU A 6 -36.48 13.91 -26.79
CA LEU A 6 -35.62 15.11 -26.72
C LEU A 6 -35.14 15.45 -25.29
N PRO A 7 -35.98 15.35 -24.24
CA PRO A 7 -35.52 15.59 -22.86
C PRO A 7 -34.48 14.55 -22.41
N VAL A 8 -34.68 13.28 -22.80
CA VAL A 8 -33.76 12.18 -22.48
C VAL A 8 -32.43 12.37 -23.20
N LEU A 9 -32.46 12.77 -24.48
CA LEU A 9 -31.25 13.05 -25.26
C LEU A 9 -30.46 14.23 -24.68
N LEU A 10 -31.13 15.31 -24.27
CA LEU A 10 -30.49 16.47 -23.65
C LEU A 10 -29.86 16.12 -22.30
N ILE A 11 -30.51 15.27 -21.49
CA ILE A 11 -29.94 14.76 -20.25
C ILE A 11 -28.70 13.91 -20.54
N LEU A 12 -28.76 13.01 -21.53
CA LEU A 12 -27.60 12.19 -21.93
C LEU A 12 -26.43 13.04 -22.43
N ILE A 13 -26.68 14.06 -23.25
CA ILE A 13 -25.66 15.00 -23.75
C ILE A 13 -25.06 15.83 -22.61
N SER A 14 -25.89 16.31 -21.68
CA SER A 14 -25.42 17.04 -20.50
C SER A 14 -24.58 16.15 -19.59
N LEU A 15 -24.97 14.89 -19.42
CA LEU A 15 -24.25 13.92 -18.61
C LEU A 15 -22.90 13.56 -19.25
N THR A 16 -22.86 13.32 -20.56
CA THR A 16 -21.61 13.04 -21.29
C THR A 16 -20.67 14.25 -21.30
N TYR A 17 -21.20 15.47 -21.49
CA TYR A 17 -20.42 16.70 -21.39
C TYR A 17 -19.86 16.91 -19.98
N SER A 18 -20.66 16.65 -18.94
CA SER A 18 -20.20 16.75 -17.55
C SER A 18 -19.12 15.70 -17.24
N VAL A 19 -19.32 14.44 -17.61
CA VAL A 19 -18.31 13.39 -17.43
C VAL A 19 -17.03 13.70 -18.23
N ALA A 20 -17.14 14.24 -19.44
CA ALA A 20 -15.97 14.60 -20.25
C ALA A 20 -15.15 15.75 -19.64
N ASN A 21 -15.81 16.75 -19.02
CA ASN A 21 -15.14 17.93 -18.47
C ASN A 21 -14.74 17.79 -17.00
N PHE A 22 -15.40 16.92 -16.22
CA PHE A 22 -15.03 16.64 -14.83
C PHE A 22 -14.12 15.41 -14.74
N ALA A 23 -12.81 15.65 -14.84
CA ALA A 23 -11.78 14.61 -14.80
C ALA A 23 -11.90 13.67 -13.59
N SER A 24 -12.33 14.18 -12.43
CA SER A 24 -12.56 13.38 -11.22
C SER A 24 -13.69 12.35 -11.39
N LEU A 25 -14.83 12.78 -11.95
CA LEU A 25 -15.98 11.93 -12.20
C LEU A 25 -15.69 10.91 -13.31
N ARG A 26 -15.02 11.36 -14.39
CA ARG A 26 -14.56 10.48 -15.47
C ARG A 26 -13.70 9.34 -14.94
N ARG A 27 -12.70 9.68 -14.13
CA ARG A 27 -11.80 8.73 -13.48
C ARG A 27 -12.58 7.75 -12.63
N GLU A 28 -13.44 8.24 -11.74
CA GLU A 28 -14.17 7.37 -10.82
C GLU A 28 -15.12 6.39 -11.53
N LEU A 29 -15.81 6.86 -12.57
CA LEU A 29 -16.66 6.01 -13.40
C LEU A 29 -15.84 4.98 -14.18
N ALA A 30 -14.68 5.35 -14.72
CA ALA A 30 -13.84 4.45 -15.49
C ALA A 30 -13.40 3.22 -14.68
N TYR A 31 -13.00 3.42 -13.41
CA TYR A 31 -12.67 2.30 -12.52
C TYR A 31 -13.90 1.52 -12.06
N LYS A 32 -15.00 2.20 -11.68
CA LYS A 32 -16.25 1.53 -11.27
C LYS A 32 -16.86 0.66 -12.36
N LEU A 33 -16.70 1.05 -13.63
CA LEU A 33 -17.21 0.32 -14.80
C LEU A 33 -16.20 -0.69 -15.37
N GLY A 34 -14.99 -0.80 -14.82
CA GLY A 34 -13.95 -1.71 -15.32
C GLY A 34 -13.39 -1.34 -16.70
N ILE A 35 -13.57 -0.10 -17.14
CA ILE A 35 -13.11 0.42 -18.44
C ILE A 35 -11.90 1.35 -18.30
N SER A 36 -11.21 1.31 -17.15
CA SER A 36 -10.06 2.18 -16.88
C SER A 36 -8.84 1.85 -17.74
N GLY A 37 -8.74 0.62 -18.23
CA GLY A 37 -7.55 0.13 -18.93
C GLY A 37 -6.29 0.14 -18.06
N ASP A 38 -6.42 0.33 -16.75
CA ASP A 38 -5.32 0.32 -15.80
C ASP A 38 -5.03 -1.12 -15.37
N PRO A 39 -3.86 -1.69 -15.73
CA PRO A 39 -3.49 -3.05 -15.32
C PRO A 39 -3.04 -3.13 -13.86
N THR A 40 -2.96 -2.01 -13.15
CA THR A 40 -2.43 -1.93 -11.79
C THR A 40 -3.43 -2.48 -10.79
N THR A 41 -3.13 -3.66 -10.26
CA THR A 41 -3.92 -4.33 -9.23
C THR A 41 -3.24 -4.37 -7.88
N ALA A 42 -1.91 -4.17 -7.82
CA ALA A 42 -1.09 -4.23 -6.62
C ALA A 42 0.06 -3.21 -6.67
N CYS A 43 0.87 -3.12 -5.61
CA CYS A 43 2.02 -2.20 -5.54
C CYS A 43 3.06 -2.46 -6.63
N CYS A 44 3.37 -3.75 -6.82
CA CYS A 44 4.45 -4.21 -7.68
C CYS A 44 4.09 -5.59 -8.25
N LYS A 45 4.71 -5.98 -9.36
CA LYS A 45 4.72 -7.38 -9.79
C LYS A 45 5.74 -8.15 -8.95
N VAL A 46 5.47 -9.43 -8.67
CA VAL A 46 6.37 -10.28 -7.88
C VAL A 46 7.78 -10.32 -8.45
N ASP A 47 7.92 -10.39 -9.78
CA ASP A 47 9.24 -10.38 -10.43
C ASP A 47 10.02 -9.09 -10.20
N ASP A 48 9.33 -7.95 -10.09
CA ASP A 48 9.97 -6.64 -9.88
C ASP A 48 10.34 -6.44 -8.41
N ILE A 49 9.57 -7.03 -7.49
CA ILE A 49 9.91 -7.10 -6.06
C ILE A 49 11.22 -7.86 -5.88
N LEU A 50 11.34 -9.04 -6.50
CA LEU A 50 12.49 -9.93 -6.32
C LEU A 50 13.77 -9.46 -7.03
N LYS A 51 13.67 -8.52 -7.97
CA LYS A 51 14.83 -7.88 -8.61
C LYS A 51 15.41 -6.74 -7.76
N SER A 52 14.64 -6.18 -6.83
CA SER A 52 15.13 -5.15 -5.93
C SER A 52 15.97 -5.77 -4.82
N ASP A 53 17.10 -5.14 -4.51
CA ASP A 53 17.92 -5.48 -3.35
C ASP A 53 17.45 -4.77 -2.06
N GLY A 54 16.33 -4.03 -2.13
CA GLY A 54 15.77 -3.27 -1.02
C GLY A 54 16.57 -2.03 -0.62
N SER A 55 17.62 -1.68 -1.35
CA SER A 55 18.50 -0.54 -1.03
C SER A 55 17.83 0.81 -1.30
N PHE A 56 18.30 1.83 -0.59
CA PHE A 56 17.86 3.19 -0.81
C PHE A 56 18.48 3.73 -2.12
N ASN A 57 17.64 4.20 -3.04
CA ASN A 57 18.12 4.80 -4.28
C ASN A 57 18.48 6.28 -4.05
N GLU A 58 19.78 6.56 -3.93
CA GLU A 58 20.30 7.93 -3.79
C GLU A 58 20.17 8.79 -5.05
N SER A 59 20.01 8.20 -6.22
CA SER A 59 19.85 8.97 -7.47
C SER A 59 18.41 9.46 -7.68
N ALA A 60 17.44 8.92 -6.95
CA ALA A 60 16.06 9.35 -7.03
C ALA A 60 15.88 10.77 -6.46
N ASN A 61 15.17 11.62 -7.21
CA ASN A 61 14.93 13.02 -6.87
C ASN A 61 13.50 13.49 -7.19
N LEU A 62 12.65 12.62 -7.72
CA LEU A 62 11.30 12.94 -8.16
C LEU A 62 10.32 11.84 -7.73
N ALA A 63 9.23 12.24 -7.10
CA ALA A 63 8.08 11.39 -6.82
C ALA A 63 6.84 11.95 -7.52
N ILE A 64 6.05 11.07 -8.11
CA ILE A 64 4.80 11.39 -8.80
C ILE A 64 3.66 10.60 -8.17
N PHE A 65 2.56 11.28 -7.85
CA PHE A 65 1.31 10.67 -7.39
C PHE A 65 0.12 11.35 -8.06
N ASN A 66 -0.85 10.58 -8.55
CA ASN A 66 -2.00 11.08 -9.33
C ASN A 66 -1.58 12.01 -10.49
N SER A 67 -0.54 11.62 -11.22
CA SER A 67 0.06 12.40 -12.31
C SER A 67 0.60 13.79 -11.91
N GLN A 68 0.81 14.05 -10.62
CA GLN A 68 1.37 15.29 -10.10
C GLN A 68 2.66 15.02 -9.34
N GLN A 69 3.61 15.95 -9.43
CA GLN A 69 4.79 15.91 -8.58
C GLN A 69 4.37 16.14 -7.12
N VAL A 70 4.90 15.30 -6.23
CA VAL A 70 4.68 15.42 -4.78
C VAL A 70 5.99 15.71 -4.07
N ASP A 71 5.89 16.20 -2.85
CA ASP A 71 7.06 16.36 -1.98
C ASP A 71 7.69 14.99 -1.71
N TYR A 72 9.02 14.94 -1.86
CA TYR A 72 9.81 13.73 -1.73
C TYR A 72 10.84 13.92 -0.61
N PRO A 73 10.54 13.47 0.63
CA PRO A 73 11.37 13.73 1.80
C PRO A 73 12.59 12.81 1.86
N LYS A 74 13.45 12.88 0.85
CA LYS A 74 14.59 11.97 0.63
C LYS A 74 15.47 11.79 1.88
N THR A 75 15.84 12.89 2.52
CA THR A 75 16.72 12.88 3.71
C THR A 75 16.08 12.21 4.92
N SER A 76 14.78 12.47 5.15
CA SER A 76 14.05 11.87 6.27
C SER A 76 13.82 10.38 6.06
N LEU A 77 13.62 9.95 4.80
CA LEU A 77 13.50 8.54 4.46
C LEU A 77 14.81 7.79 4.69
N ALA A 78 15.95 8.36 4.27
CA ALA A 78 17.26 7.74 4.46
C ALA A 78 17.67 7.56 5.94
N TYR A 79 17.28 8.49 6.82
CA TYR A 79 17.63 8.43 8.25
C TYR A 79 16.73 7.49 9.07
N GLY A 80 15.51 7.21 8.60
CA GLY A 80 14.54 6.35 9.31
C GLY A 80 14.94 4.88 9.43
N SER A 81 16.00 4.43 8.74
CA SER A 81 16.47 3.04 8.75
C SER A 81 17.50 2.66 9.83
N ASP A 82 18.02 3.62 10.61
CA ASP A 82 19.10 3.38 11.59
C ASP A 82 18.62 2.90 12.98
N PHE A 83 17.32 2.64 13.17
CA PHE A 83 16.81 2.08 14.42
C PHE A 83 16.90 0.55 14.45
N SER A 84 18.10 -0.01 14.63
CA SER A 84 18.22 -1.43 14.99
C SER A 84 19.41 -1.69 15.91
N ASP A 85 19.23 -1.47 17.20
CA ASP A 85 20.08 -2.08 18.21
C ASP A 85 19.16 -2.78 19.22
N ASP A 86 19.30 -4.11 19.28
CA ASP A 86 18.69 -5.02 20.25
C ASP A 86 17.21 -5.43 20.07
N LEU A 87 16.91 -6.29 19.08
CA LEU A 87 15.71 -7.14 19.13
C LEU A 87 16.09 -8.62 18.96
N SER A 88 16.27 -9.27 20.10
CA SER A 88 16.39 -10.73 20.22
C SER A 88 15.18 -11.43 19.58
N GLN A 89 15.44 -12.16 18.50
CA GLN A 89 14.68 -13.29 17.94
C GLN A 89 13.18 -13.39 18.32
N ILE A 90 12.37 -12.39 17.97
CA ILE A 90 10.90 -12.53 18.00
C ILE A 90 10.50 -13.33 16.75
N LEU A 91 9.95 -14.53 16.94
CA LEU A 91 9.41 -15.32 15.83
C LEU A 91 8.26 -14.57 15.17
N GLY A 92 8.07 -14.73 13.85
CA GLY A 92 7.04 -13.97 13.13
C GLY A 92 5.61 -14.26 13.60
N THR A 93 5.38 -15.41 14.24
CA THR A 93 4.05 -15.89 14.61
C THR A 93 3.73 -15.74 16.10
N THR A 94 4.73 -15.60 16.97
CA THR A 94 4.52 -15.52 18.43
C THR A 94 5.43 -14.48 19.08
N ASN A 95 5.00 -13.91 20.21
CA ASN A 95 5.84 -13.02 21.00
C ASN A 95 6.82 -13.82 21.87
N SER A 96 7.65 -13.12 22.66
CA SER A 96 8.62 -13.74 23.57
C SER A 96 7.99 -14.64 24.63
N SER A 97 6.69 -14.47 24.91
CA SER A 97 5.91 -15.27 25.86
C SER A 97 5.16 -16.43 25.21
N GLY A 98 5.31 -16.62 23.89
CA GLY A 98 4.65 -17.69 23.14
C GLY A 98 3.20 -17.38 22.74
N GLU A 99 2.73 -16.15 22.93
CA GLU A 99 1.38 -15.74 22.53
C GLU A 99 1.33 -15.46 21.03
N GLU A 100 0.20 -15.79 20.39
CA GLU A 100 0.02 -15.55 18.95
C GLU A 100 0.11 -14.05 18.61
N LYS A 101 0.82 -13.75 17.52
CA LYS A 101 0.94 -12.41 16.93
C LYS A 101 0.28 -12.35 15.56
N TRP A 102 -0.51 -11.31 15.31
CA TRP A 102 -1.04 -11.05 13.97
C TRP A 102 -1.34 -9.57 13.74
N ILE A 103 -1.44 -9.23 12.47
CA ILE A 103 -1.89 -7.93 11.99
C ILE A 103 -3.33 -8.09 11.52
N GLU A 104 -4.20 -7.22 11.99
CA GLU A 104 -5.58 -7.07 11.56
C GLU A 104 -5.70 -5.80 10.74
N VAL A 105 -6.30 -5.89 9.55
CA VAL A 105 -6.57 -4.75 8.67
C VAL A 105 -8.07 -4.71 8.39
N SER A 106 -8.75 -3.69 8.91
CA SER A 106 -10.16 -3.43 8.63
C SER A 106 -10.27 -2.47 7.44
N LEU A 107 -10.80 -2.96 6.32
CA LEU A 107 -11.08 -2.16 5.13
C LEU A 107 -12.31 -1.28 5.31
N SER A 108 -13.27 -1.66 6.17
CA SER A 108 -14.42 -0.82 6.47
C SER A 108 -14.06 0.36 7.37
N GLU A 109 -13.20 0.15 8.36
CA GLU A 109 -12.78 1.19 9.30
C GLU A 109 -11.55 1.95 8.83
N GLN A 110 -10.86 1.45 7.80
CA GLN A 110 -9.58 1.97 7.33
C GLN A 110 -8.58 2.09 8.48
N HIS A 111 -8.44 1.01 9.25
CA HIS A 111 -7.60 0.93 10.45
C HIS A 111 -6.82 -0.40 10.46
N LEU A 112 -5.61 -0.36 11.00
CA LEU A 112 -4.77 -1.53 11.26
C LEU A 112 -4.49 -1.68 12.76
N TRP A 113 -4.58 -2.91 13.27
CA TRP A 113 -4.14 -3.28 14.62
C TRP A 113 -3.11 -4.41 14.57
N ALA A 114 -2.00 -4.26 15.28
CA ALA A 114 -1.11 -5.35 15.61
C ALA A 114 -1.50 -5.91 16.99
N ARG A 115 -1.70 -7.22 17.07
CA ARG A 115 -2.16 -7.90 18.27
C ARG A 115 -1.15 -8.94 18.75
N GLU A 116 -1.07 -9.07 20.07
CA GLU A 116 -0.41 -10.17 20.78
C GLU A 116 -1.43 -10.76 21.76
N GLY A 117 -1.92 -11.97 21.46
CA GLY A 117 -3.06 -12.54 22.16
C GLY A 117 -4.25 -11.57 22.21
N ASN A 118 -4.69 -11.20 23.42
CA ASN A 118 -5.83 -10.30 23.62
C ASN A 118 -5.46 -8.81 23.64
N LYS A 119 -4.18 -8.45 23.46
CA LYS A 119 -3.70 -7.07 23.58
C LYS A 119 -3.42 -6.47 22.20
N VAL A 120 -3.84 -5.22 22.00
CA VAL A 120 -3.40 -4.37 20.89
C VAL A 120 -2.09 -3.71 21.30
N VAL A 121 -1.04 -3.87 20.49
CA VAL A 121 0.30 -3.29 20.75
C VAL A 121 0.67 -2.16 19.81
N ILE A 122 0.11 -2.15 18.59
CA ILE A 122 0.24 -1.06 17.62
C ILE A 122 -1.14 -0.85 16.98
N ASP A 123 -1.56 0.39 16.82
CA ASP A 123 -2.76 0.74 16.08
C ASP A 123 -2.63 2.09 15.36
N PHE A 124 -3.16 2.19 14.14
CA PHE A 124 -3.17 3.43 13.38
C PHE A 124 -4.12 3.38 12.17
N PRO A 125 -4.64 4.53 11.72
CA PRO A 125 -5.43 4.60 10.49
C PRO A 125 -4.58 4.29 9.26
N ILE A 126 -5.18 3.63 8.26
CA ILE A 126 -4.55 3.26 7.00
C ILE A 126 -5.32 3.81 5.80
N SER A 127 -4.77 3.69 4.60
CA SER A 127 -5.49 3.90 3.36
C SER A 127 -5.36 2.69 2.44
N SER A 128 -6.44 1.96 2.24
CA SER A 128 -6.47 0.76 1.40
C SER A 128 -6.78 1.09 -0.07
N GLY A 129 -6.99 0.03 -0.85
CA GLY A 129 -7.32 0.08 -2.27
C GLY A 129 -8.58 0.88 -2.61
N LYS A 130 -8.40 1.98 -3.35
CA LYS A 130 -9.47 2.80 -3.95
C LYS A 130 -9.73 2.40 -5.40
N TRP A 131 -8.64 2.25 -6.17
CA TRP A 131 -8.71 2.00 -7.62
C TRP A 131 -8.69 0.52 -7.97
N ALA A 132 -7.99 -0.27 -7.16
CA ALA A 132 -8.08 -1.72 -7.15
C ALA A 132 -8.30 -2.17 -5.70
N PRO A 133 -9.19 -3.14 -5.43
CA PRO A 133 -9.52 -3.54 -4.07
C PRO A 133 -8.33 -4.24 -3.40
N THR A 134 -8.15 -3.98 -2.10
CA THR A 134 -7.26 -4.80 -1.27
C THR A 134 -7.90 -6.17 -1.06
N PRO A 135 -7.19 -7.28 -1.29
CA PRO A 135 -7.75 -8.61 -1.17
C PRO A 135 -8.06 -8.93 0.29
N LYS A 136 -9.28 -9.43 0.54
CA LYS A 136 -9.69 -9.93 1.85
C LYS A 136 -9.22 -11.37 2.05
N GLY A 137 -8.97 -11.74 3.30
CA GLY A 137 -8.55 -13.08 3.67
C GLY A 137 -7.47 -13.09 4.73
N THR A 138 -6.92 -14.27 4.97
CA THR A 138 -5.81 -14.48 5.89
C THR A 138 -4.57 -14.84 5.09
N PHE A 139 -3.50 -14.10 5.33
CA PHE A 139 -2.23 -14.18 4.64
C PHE A 139 -1.07 -14.19 5.63
N ASN A 140 0.16 -14.30 5.14
CA ASN A 140 1.38 -14.13 5.92
C ASN A 140 2.33 -13.22 5.17
N ILE A 141 3.09 -12.40 5.91
CA ILE A 141 4.16 -11.59 5.32
C ILE A 141 5.22 -12.53 4.75
N TRP A 142 5.27 -12.64 3.42
CA TRP A 142 6.17 -13.55 2.73
C TRP A 142 7.50 -12.90 2.36
N TYR A 143 7.54 -11.57 2.26
CA TYR A 143 8.74 -10.81 1.93
C TYR A 143 8.70 -9.40 2.50
N LYS A 144 9.85 -8.93 2.95
CA LYS A 144 10.04 -7.56 3.44
C LYS A 144 11.19 -6.89 2.71
N THR A 145 11.01 -5.61 2.40
CA THR A 145 12.09 -4.75 1.89
C THR A 145 12.10 -3.42 2.64
N ARG A 146 13.29 -2.92 2.97
CA ARG A 146 13.45 -1.60 3.61
C ARG A 146 12.97 -0.50 2.66
N TYR A 147 13.32 -0.59 1.38
CA TYR A 147 12.85 0.32 0.33
C TYR A 147 12.39 -0.45 -0.90
N GLN A 148 11.38 0.06 -1.61
CA GLN A 148 10.92 -0.46 -2.89
C GLN A 148 10.50 0.69 -3.79
N SER A 149 10.83 0.64 -5.08
CA SER A 149 10.23 1.57 -6.05
C SER A 149 8.90 1.02 -6.55
N MET A 150 7.87 1.87 -6.58
CA MET A 150 6.51 1.49 -6.99
C MET A 150 6.04 2.37 -8.13
N ILE A 151 5.59 1.75 -9.23
CA ILE A 151 5.15 2.45 -10.44
C ILE A 151 3.88 1.79 -10.94
N GLY A 152 2.88 2.60 -11.27
CA GLY A 152 1.60 2.11 -11.77
C GLY A 152 0.60 3.22 -12.03
N GLY A 153 -0.66 2.85 -12.09
CA GLY A 153 -1.77 3.73 -12.42
C GLY A 153 -1.86 4.04 -13.91
N ASN A 154 -2.78 4.95 -14.26
CA ASN A 154 -3.07 5.34 -15.64
C ASN A 154 -2.89 6.85 -15.82
N LYS A 155 -2.04 7.25 -16.77
CA LYS A 155 -1.74 8.66 -17.07
C LYS A 155 -2.95 9.41 -17.61
N ASP A 156 -3.72 8.80 -18.50
CA ASP A 156 -4.90 9.39 -19.14
C ASP A 156 -6.04 9.64 -18.14
N LEU A 157 -6.10 8.83 -17.08
CA LEU A 157 -7.06 8.98 -15.98
C LEU A 157 -6.52 9.83 -14.82
N GLY A 158 -5.28 10.29 -14.86
CA GLY A 158 -4.68 11.07 -13.78
C GLY A 158 -4.49 10.27 -12.49
N THR A 159 -4.23 8.96 -12.58
CA THR A 159 -3.94 8.07 -11.44
C THR A 159 -2.52 7.54 -11.45
N TYR A 160 -1.70 7.95 -12.42
CA TYR A 160 -0.32 7.50 -12.55
C TYR A 160 0.51 7.87 -11.31
N TYR A 161 1.34 6.95 -10.88
CA TYR A 161 2.31 7.18 -9.82
C TYR A 161 3.67 6.57 -10.17
N ASN A 162 4.72 7.23 -9.68
CA ASN A 162 6.10 6.76 -9.71
C ASN A 162 6.74 7.21 -8.39
N LEU A 163 6.87 6.27 -7.47
CA LEU A 163 7.20 6.53 -6.08
C LEU A 163 8.51 5.80 -5.77
N PRO A 164 9.65 6.51 -5.77
CA PRO A 164 10.92 5.93 -5.35
C PRO A 164 10.97 5.74 -3.82
N ASN A 165 11.81 4.79 -3.38
CA ASN A 165 12.15 4.55 -1.98
C ASN A 165 10.92 4.49 -1.04
N VAL A 166 9.86 3.80 -1.47
CA VAL A 166 8.72 3.51 -0.60
C VAL A 166 9.23 2.66 0.57
N PRO A 167 9.10 3.11 1.82
CA PRO A 167 9.78 2.48 2.94
C PRO A 167 8.95 1.38 3.61
N ASN A 168 9.64 0.47 4.31
CA ASN A 168 9.07 -0.51 5.24
C ASN A 168 8.00 -1.41 4.61
N ASN A 169 8.31 -2.03 3.48
CA ASN A 169 7.36 -2.83 2.71
C ASN A 169 7.22 -4.23 3.32
N MET A 170 6.00 -4.61 3.68
CA MET A 170 5.63 -5.94 4.15
C MET A 170 4.66 -6.57 3.15
N PHE A 171 5.18 -7.35 2.21
CA PHE A 171 4.38 -8.05 1.21
C PHE A 171 3.68 -9.25 1.84
N PHE A 172 2.35 -9.27 1.82
CA PHE A 172 1.54 -10.32 2.45
C PHE A 172 0.82 -11.21 1.43
N TYR A 173 0.57 -10.72 0.22
CA TYR A 173 -0.05 -11.52 -0.84
C TYR A 173 0.43 -11.06 -2.20
N GLN A 174 1.17 -11.91 -2.94
CA GLN A 174 1.76 -11.51 -4.23
C GLN A 174 2.42 -10.12 -4.15
N GLY A 175 1.97 -9.16 -4.96
CA GLY A 175 2.43 -7.77 -4.97
C GLY A 175 1.76 -6.82 -3.97
N TYR A 176 0.85 -7.29 -3.13
CA TYR A 176 0.15 -6.48 -2.13
C TYR A 176 0.97 -6.39 -0.85
N ALA A 177 1.16 -5.16 -0.37
CA ALA A 177 1.95 -4.86 0.82
C ALA A 177 1.27 -3.87 1.75
N ILE A 178 1.68 -3.92 3.02
CA ILE A 178 1.58 -2.81 3.95
C ILE A 178 2.91 -2.04 3.86
N HIS A 179 2.86 -0.73 3.64
CA HIS A 179 4.08 0.09 3.51
C HIS A 179 3.83 1.55 3.90
N GLY A 180 4.91 2.32 4.01
CA GLY A 180 4.84 3.75 4.29
C GLY A 180 4.39 4.56 3.08
N ALA A 181 3.58 5.58 3.28
CA ALA A 181 3.17 6.50 2.22
C ALA A 181 3.57 7.94 2.58
N TYR A 182 4.62 8.46 1.93
CA TYR A 182 5.10 9.84 2.13
C TYR A 182 4.36 10.88 1.26
N TRP A 183 3.58 10.43 0.28
CA TRP A 183 2.95 11.31 -0.73
C TRP A 183 1.56 11.82 -0.35
N HIS A 184 0.96 11.35 0.76
CA HIS A 184 -0.32 11.84 1.26
C HIS A 184 -0.48 11.59 2.77
N ASN A 185 -1.41 12.29 3.41
CA ASN A 185 -1.77 12.09 4.83
C ASN A 185 -3.25 11.71 5.04
N ASN A 186 -3.95 11.28 3.99
CA ASN A 186 -5.39 10.96 4.00
C ASN A 186 -5.72 9.59 4.65
N PHE A 187 -5.02 9.22 5.72
CA PHE A 187 -5.25 7.96 6.44
C PHE A 187 -6.66 7.95 7.05
N GLY A 188 -7.30 6.78 7.06
CA GLY A 188 -8.72 6.61 7.38
C GLY A 188 -9.64 6.67 6.16
N GLN A 189 -9.08 6.78 4.94
CA GLN A 189 -9.82 6.79 3.68
C GLN A 189 -9.07 5.96 2.61
N PRO A 190 -9.75 5.23 1.70
CA PRO A 190 -9.10 4.52 0.61
C PRO A 190 -8.38 5.48 -0.36
N MET A 191 -7.13 5.17 -0.72
CA MET A 191 -6.30 6.01 -1.58
C MET A 191 -5.45 5.25 -2.61
N SER A 192 -5.25 3.94 -2.44
CA SER A 192 -4.23 3.19 -3.19
C SER A 192 -4.78 2.41 -4.40
N HIS A 193 -3.89 1.73 -5.12
CA HIS A 193 -4.22 0.72 -6.14
C HIS A 193 -4.12 -0.71 -5.59
N GLY A 194 -4.47 -0.90 -4.31
CA GLY A 194 -4.61 -2.24 -3.70
C GLY A 194 -3.83 -2.40 -2.40
N CYS A 195 -2.69 -1.73 -2.26
CA CYS A 195 -1.86 -1.81 -1.06
C CYS A 195 -2.43 -1.05 0.14
N VAL A 196 -1.87 -1.33 1.31
CA VAL A 196 -2.26 -0.71 2.58
C VAL A 196 -1.26 0.38 2.92
N ASN A 197 -1.58 1.61 2.55
CA ASN A 197 -0.74 2.78 2.83
C ASN A 197 -0.83 3.13 4.31
N SER A 198 0.32 3.37 4.93
CA SER A 198 0.44 3.61 6.37
C SER A 198 1.27 4.87 6.69
N PRO A 199 1.04 5.53 7.84
CA PRO A 199 1.92 6.61 8.31
C PRO A 199 3.37 6.10 8.50
N LEU A 200 4.35 6.93 8.13
CA LEU A 200 5.77 6.52 8.09
C LEU A 200 6.30 6.01 9.45
N SER A 201 6.04 6.74 10.54
CA SER A 201 6.49 6.34 11.88
C SER A 201 5.80 5.06 12.35
N SER A 202 4.49 4.95 12.13
CA SER A 202 3.69 3.81 12.54
C SER A 202 4.08 2.52 11.81
N VAL A 203 4.30 2.60 10.49
CA VAL A 203 4.71 1.43 9.71
C VAL A 203 6.14 1.02 10.00
N ALA A 204 7.03 1.95 10.36
CA ALA A 204 8.39 1.60 10.78
C ALA A 204 8.37 0.76 12.06
N ALA A 205 7.58 1.17 13.06
CA ALA A 205 7.36 0.38 14.28
C ALA A 205 6.74 -1.00 13.97
N LEU A 206 5.74 -1.05 13.08
CA LEU A 206 5.13 -2.30 12.65
C LEU A 206 6.12 -3.21 11.92
N PHE A 207 6.99 -2.65 11.10
CA PHE A 207 8.00 -3.37 10.33
C PHE A 207 9.04 -4.04 11.22
N GLU A 208 9.50 -3.38 12.28
CA GLU A 208 10.41 -4.01 13.25
C GLU A 208 9.69 -5.04 14.12
N TRP A 209 8.40 -4.82 14.42
CA TRP A 209 7.60 -5.77 15.22
C TRP A 209 7.20 -7.03 14.44
N ALA A 210 6.91 -6.92 13.15
CA ALA A 210 6.40 -8.00 12.31
C ALA A 210 7.54 -8.84 11.72
N GLY A 211 7.44 -10.16 11.84
CA GLY A 211 8.37 -11.08 11.22
C GLY A 211 8.05 -11.36 9.75
N PRO A 212 9.01 -11.89 8.98
CA PRO A 212 10.41 -12.13 9.38
C PRO A 212 11.21 -10.82 9.59
N ASN A 213 12.19 -10.83 10.50
CA ASN A 213 13.00 -9.64 10.75
C ASN A 213 14.08 -9.51 9.68
N VAL A 214 14.27 -8.29 9.16
CA VAL A 214 15.36 -8.01 8.22
C VAL A 214 16.65 -7.95 9.04
N PRO A 215 17.67 -8.79 8.74
CA PRO A 215 18.94 -8.72 9.45
C PRO A 215 19.60 -7.32 9.33
N PRO A 216 20.38 -6.86 10.32
CA PRO A 216 20.97 -5.52 10.31
C PRO A 216 21.82 -5.20 9.07
N ASN A 217 22.48 -6.20 8.50
CA ASN A 217 23.33 -6.06 7.30
C ASN A 217 22.61 -6.39 5.98
N GLN A 218 21.28 -6.44 6.00
CA GLN A 218 20.45 -6.73 4.84
C GLN A 218 19.34 -5.69 4.72
N ASN A 219 18.81 -5.56 3.51
CA ASN A 219 17.68 -4.68 3.20
C ASN A 219 16.41 -5.44 2.88
N THR A 220 16.50 -6.77 2.74
CA THR A 220 15.37 -7.62 2.41
C THR A 220 15.41 -8.90 3.22
N VAL A 221 14.27 -9.55 3.38
CA VAL A 221 14.17 -10.89 3.98
C VAL A 221 12.94 -11.59 3.43
N ARG A 222 13.07 -12.90 3.20
CA ARG A 222 11.99 -13.78 2.76
C ARG A 222 11.57 -14.71 3.90
N ALA A 223 10.27 -14.96 4.01
CA ALA A 223 9.76 -15.98 4.91
C ALA A 223 10.26 -17.37 4.51
N THR A 224 10.39 -18.25 5.50
CA THR A 224 10.75 -19.66 5.34
C THR A 224 9.66 -20.56 5.92
N ALA A 225 9.79 -21.88 5.79
CA ALA A 225 8.85 -22.81 6.43
C ALA A 225 8.90 -22.71 7.97
N GLU A 226 10.09 -22.42 8.51
CA GLU A 226 10.35 -22.29 9.96
C GLU A 226 9.98 -20.90 10.50
N ASN A 227 10.04 -19.88 9.65
CA ASN A 227 9.56 -18.53 9.96
C ASN A 227 8.63 -18.04 8.85
N PRO A 228 7.35 -18.44 8.86
CA PRO A 228 6.40 -18.14 7.79
C PRO A 228 6.01 -16.66 7.71
N GLY A 229 6.50 -15.83 8.64
CA GLY A 229 6.17 -14.43 8.75
C GLY A 229 4.85 -14.17 9.47
N THR A 230 4.67 -12.93 9.92
CA THR A 230 3.48 -12.55 10.69
C THR A 230 2.21 -12.67 9.86
N ARG A 231 1.18 -13.24 10.47
CA ARG A 231 -0.14 -13.41 9.88
C ARG A 231 -0.79 -12.04 9.67
N VAL A 232 -1.40 -11.83 8.52
CA VAL A 232 -2.16 -10.63 8.17
C VAL A 232 -3.58 -11.04 7.85
N TRP A 233 -4.54 -10.57 8.62
CA TRP A 233 -5.96 -10.80 8.42
C TRP A 233 -6.62 -9.52 7.90
N VAL A 234 -7.15 -9.57 6.68
CA VAL A 234 -7.79 -8.44 6.00
C VAL A 234 -9.28 -8.69 5.89
N HIS A 235 -10.11 -7.78 6.41
CA HIS A 235 -11.57 -7.90 6.42
C HIS A 235 -12.32 -6.64 5.96
#